data_AF-A0A6P8JND9-F1
#
_entry.id   AF-A0A6P8JND9-F1
#
_cell.length_a   1.000
_cell.length_b   1.000
_cell.length_c   1.000
_cell.angle_alpha   90.00
_cell.angle_beta   90.00
_cell.angle_gamma   90.00
#
_symmetry.space_group_name_H-M   'P 1'
#
loop_
_entity.id
_entity.type
_entity.pdbx_description
1 polymer ?
#
loop_
_entity_poly.entity_id
_entity_poly.type
_entity_poly.pdbx_seq_one_letter_code
_entity_poly.pdbx_strand_id
1 'polypeptide(L)'
;MAKEHVERDYAVVGSWEDTNITLTVLENYIPRFFRGAKLMYESRSLIPNFPSSEITLHSQSPKTVHNSKITNRNKNKRKPFVEPEVKEMIRRNFTNEYEFYYFCKQRLYKQYLALNLKELEVHGLLN
;
A
#
# COMPACT_ATOMS: atom_id res chain seq x y z
N MET A 1 -23.67 -3.42 -8.15
CA MET A 1 -23.34 -4.66 -7.40
C MET A 1 -21.94 -4.64 -6.77
N ALA A 2 -20.84 -5.04 -7.43
CA ALA A 2 -19.52 -5.14 -6.75
C ALA A 2 -18.92 -3.78 -6.35
N LYS A 3 -18.97 -2.79 -7.25
CA LYS A 3 -18.50 -1.42 -7.00
C LYS A 3 -19.25 -0.74 -5.84
N GLU A 4 -20.58 -0.87 -5.84
CA GLU A 4 -21.46 -0.36 -4.78
C GLU A 4 -21.12 -0.97 -3.42
N HIS A 5 -20.88 -2.29 -3.35
CA HIS A 5 -20.46 -2.94 -2.10
C HIS A 5 -19.13 -2.38 -1.60
N VAL A 6 -18.16 -2.17 -2.48
CA VAL A 6 -16.88 -1.54 -2.12
C VAL A 6 -17.07 -0.14 -1.54
N GLU A 7 -17.99 0.64 -2.09
CA GLU A 7 -18.26 2.00 -1.59
C GLU A 7 -19.00 2.01 -0.26
N ARG A 8 -20.02 1.16 -0.12
CA ARG A 8 -20.93 1.15 1.03
C ARG A 8 -20.33 0.43 2.23
N ASP A 9 -19.67 -0.71 1.99
CA ASP A 9 -19.41 -1.70 3.03
C ASP A 9 -17.92 -1.76 3.43
N TYR A 10 -17.02 -1.15 2.66
CA TYR A 10 -15.57 -1.18 2.92
C TYR A 10 -15.00 0.22 3.14
N ALA A 11 -14.39 0.43 4.31
CA ALA A 11 -13.70 1.69 4.62
C ALA A 11 -12.51 1.92 3.67
N VAL A 12 -11.71 0.88 3.42
CA VAL A 12 -10.52 0.93 2.55
C VAL A 12 -10.43 -0.38 1.76
N VAL A 13 -10.11 -0.27 0.47
CA VAL A 13 -9.71 -1.38 -0.38
C VAL A 13 -8.34 -1.06 -0.97
N GLY A 14 -7.33 -1.83 -0.57
CA GLY A 14 -5.93 -1.62 -0.94
C GLY A 14 -5.49 -2.34 -2.21
N SER A 15 -4.28 -2.02 -2.70
CA SER A 15 -3.59 -2.75 -3.76
C SER A 15 -2.25 -3.29 -3.26
N TRP A 16 -1.86 -4.48 -3.74
CA TRP A 16 -0.52 -5.03 -3.45
C TRP A 16 0.58 -4.32 -4.24
N GLU A 17 0.24 -3.75 -5.39
CA GLU A 17 1.17 -3.00 -6.25
C GLU A 17 1.62 -1.69 -5.59
N ASP A 18 0.72 -1.03 -4.87
CA ASP A 18 0.94 0.29 -4.26
C ASP A 18 0.89 0.19 -2.73
N THR A 19 1.79 -0.63 -2.15
CA THR A 19 1.77 -0.97 -0.72
C THR A 19 1.91 0.26 0.18
N ASN A 20 2.78 1.21 -0.15
CA ASN A 20 2.98 2.42 0.67
C ASN A 20 1.71 3.29 0.73
N ILE A 21 1.01 3.42 -0.40
CA ILE A 21 -0.27 4.14 -0.48
C ILE A 21 -1.32 3.40 0.36
N THR A 22 -1.44 2.10 0.16
CA THR A 22 -2.38 1.24 0.90
C THR A 22 -2.17 1.35 2.41
N LEU A 23 -0.92 1.25 2.89
CA LEU A 23 -0.60 1.35 4.31
C LEU A 23 -0.89 2.75 4.87
N THR A 24 -0.58 3.80 4.11
CA THR A 24 -0.90 5.19 4.51
C THR A 24 -2.42 5.37 4.69
N VAL A 25 -3.22 4.88 3.75
CA VAL A 25 -4.69 5.01 3.83
C VAL A 25 -5.25 4.17 4.98
N LEU A 26 -4.78 2.93 5.16
CA LEU A 26 -5.19 2.06 6.27
C LEU A 26 -4.86 2.66 7.64
N GLU A 27 -3.66 3.22 7.81
CA GLU A 27 -3.23 3.89 9.03
C GLU A 27 -4.16 5.03 9.45
N ASN A 28 -4.62 5.83 8.49
CA ASN A 28 -5.44 7.00 8.76
C ASN A 28 -6.94 6.67 8.90
N TYR A 29 -7.45 5.74 8.10
CA TYR A 29 -8.88 5.37 8.13
C TYR A 29 -9.21 4.35 9.23
N ILE A 30 -8.26 3.49 9.61
CA ILE A 30 -8.47 2.43 10.62
C ILE A 30 -7.32 2.44 11.64
N PRO A 31 -7.09 3.57 12.35
CA PRO A 31 -5.89 3.78 13.16
C PRO A 31 -5.78 2.84 14.36
N ARG A 32 -6.91 2.34 14.88
CA ARG A 32 -6.92 1.43 16.03
C ARG A 32 -6.08 0.16 15.79
N PHE A 33 -6.06 -0.33 14.55
CA PHE A 33 -5.37 -1.56 14.19
C PHE A 33 -4.09 -1.32 13.39
N PHE A 34 -4.03 -0.23 12.61
CA PHE A 34 -2.97 -0.04 11.63
C PHE A 34 -1.94 1.02 11.99
N ARG A 35 -2.08 1.75 13.11
CA ARG A 35 -1.11 2.78 13.52
C ARG A 35 0.34 2.26 13.49
N GLY A 36 1.19 2.91 12.69
CA GLY A 36 2.61 2.59 12.57
C GLY A 36 2.95 1.45 11.60
N ALA A 37 1.96 0.86 10.92
CA ALA A 37 2.16 -0.19 9.92
C ALA A 37 3.06 0.23 8.74
N LYS A 38 2.96 1.47 8.25
CA LYS A 38 3.82 2.00 7.18
C LYS A 38 5.26 2.06 7.63
N LEU A 39 5.52 2.61 8.82
CA LEU A 39 6.87 2.69 9.39
C LEU A 39 7.48 1.29 9.59
N MET A 40 6.69 0.33 10.09
CA MET A 40 7.12 -1.07 10.21
C MET A 40 7.42 -1.73 8.85
N TYR A 41 6.73 -1.32 7.79
CA TYR A 41 6.99 -1.79 6.43
C TYR A 41 8.22 -1.13 5.78
N GLU A 42 8.44 0.17 6.00
CA GLU A 42 9.55 0.93 5.42
C GLU A 42 10.88 0.66 6.12
N SER A 43 10.87 0.49 7.44
CA SER A 43 12.05 0.07 8.24
C SER A 43 12.66 -1.24 7.74
N ARG A 44 11.88 -2.10 7.08
CA ARG A 44 12.38 -3.28 6.38
C ARG A 44 13.06 -2.96 5.04
N SER A 45 12.58 -1.94 4.32
CA SER A 45 12.99 -1.59 2.96
C SER A 45 14.33 -0.83 2.92
N LEU A 46 14.71 -0.18 4.02
CA LEU A 46 15.93 0.61 4.15
C LEU A 46 17.12 -0.13 4.81
N ILE A 47 17.01 -1.44 5.07
CA ILE A 47 18.15 -2.20 5.63
C ILE A 47 18.77 -3.13 4.57
N PRO A 48 19.65 -2.60 3.70
CA PRO A 48 20.82 -3.30 3.25
C PRO A 48 22.02 -2.78 4.07
N ASN A 49 22.39 -3.49 5.15
CA ASN A 49 23.70 -3.41 5.80
C ASN A 49 24.04 -2.25 6.77
N PHE A 50 23.11 -1.70 7.55
CA PHE A 50 23.53 -0.85 8.68
C PHE A 50 23.96 -1.71 9.89
N PRO A 51 25.20 -1.56 10.42
CA PRO A 51 25.65 -2.28 11.60
C PRO A 51 24.87 -1.80 12.84
N SER A 52 24.41 -2.76 13.65
CA SER A 52 23.50 -2.57 14.78
C SER A 52 24.05 -1.74 15.97
N SER A 53 25.14 -0.99 15.80
CA SER A 53 25.84 -0.31 16.89
C SER A 53 25.57 1.20 17.00
N GLU A 54 24.83 1.82 16.08
CA GLU A 54 24.54 3.27 16.14
C GLU A 54 23.04 3.57 16.12
N ILE A 55 22.36 3.32 17.25
CA ILE A 55 21.15 4.07 17.60
C ILE A 55 21.24 4.48 19.07
N THR A 56 21.83 5.65 19.31
CA THR A 56 21.72 6.35 20.58
C THR A 56 20.61 7.40 20.46
N LEU A 57 19.47 7.09 21.09
CA LEU A 57 18.51 7.95 21.80
C LEU A 57 18.18 9.33 21.22
N HIS A 58 16.89 9.56 20.88
CA HIS A 58 16.07 10.59 21.57
C HIS A 58 14.56 10.36 21.36
N SER A 59 13.84 10.48 22.48
CA SER A 59 12.38 10.48 22.68
C SER A 59 11.65 9.13 22.68
N GLN A 60 10.69 9.02 23.60
CA GLN A 60 10.08 7.80 24.13
C GLN A 60 9.26 7.04 23.07
N SER A 61 9.79 5.91 22.60
CA SER A 61 9.09 5.01 21.68
C SER A 61 8.35 3.88 22.44
N PRO A 62 7.14 3.47 22.00
CA PRO A 62 6.36 2.42 22.66
C PRO A 62 7.07 1.07 22.62
N LYS A 63 6.80 0.29 23.68
CA LYS A 63 7.39 -1.01 24.02
C LYS A 63 7.45 -1.99 22.84
N THR A 64 8.66 -2.48 22.59
CA THR A 64 9.06 -3.82 22.11
C THR A 64 8.04 -4.59 21.28
N VAL A 65 8.15 -4.45 19.95
CA VAL A 65 7.62 -5.45 19.01
C VAL A 65 8.79 -6.36 18.61
N HIS A 66 8.61 -7.67 18.81
CA HIS A 66 9.57 -8.70 18.43
C HIS A 66 10.12 -8.45 17.02
N ASN A 67 11.43 -8.21 16.91
CA ASN A 67 12.13 -7.95 15.66
C ASN A 67 12.36 -9.25 14.86
N SER A 68 11.31 -10.07 14.71
CA SER A 68 11.32 -11.19 13.77
C SER A 68 11.29 -10.59 12.37
N LYS A 69 12.41 -10.66 11.65
CA LYS A 69 12.58 -10.15 10.27
C LYS A 69 11.32 -10.41 9.42
N ILE A 70 10.52 -9.37 9.21
CA ILE A 70 9.40 -9.43 8.27
C ILE A 70 10.03 -9.46 6.88
N THR A 71 9.76 -10.49 6.08
CA THR A 71 10.27 -10.65 4.71
C THR A 71 9.10 -10.70 3.73
N ASN A 72 9.31 -10.42 2.44
CA ASN A 72 8.27 -10.58 1.43
C ASN A 72 8.19 -12.08 1.19
N ARG A 73 7.20 -12.69 1.83
CA ARG A 73 7.01 -14.14 1.85
C ARG A 73 6.39 -14.64 0.54
N ASN A 74 5.66 -13.80 -0.18
CA ASN A 74 4.89 -14.19 -1.36
C ASN A 74 5.62 -13.87 -2.67
N LYS A 75 6.85 -14.37 -2.81
CA LYS A 75 7.59 -14.31 -4.08
C LYS A 75 7.34 -15.58 -4.87
N ASN A 76 6.71 -15.45 -6.04
CA ASN A 76 6.63 -16.56 -6.99
C ASN A 76 7.99 -16.77 -7.68
N LYS A 77 8.77 -17.76 -7.22
CA LYS A 77 10.07 -18.12 -7.80
C LYS A 77 9.97 -18.72 -9.21
N ARG A 78 8.80 -19.23 -9.60
CA ARG A 78 8.53 -19.85 -10.90
C ARG A 78 7.46 -19.05 -11.64
N LYS A 79 7.73 -17.78 -11.90
CA LYS A 79 6.85 -16.95 -12.75
C LYS A 79 7.26 -17.15 -14.22
N PRO A 80 6.46 -17.88 -15.02
CA PRO A 80 6.79 -18.06 -16.43
C PRO A 80 6.68 -16.73 -17.19
N PHE A 81 7.45 -16.62 -18.26
CA PHE A 81 7.21 -15.57 -19.25
C PHE A 81 5.87 -15.85 -19.94
N VAL A 82 5.12 -14.77 -20.22
CA VAL A 82 3.84 -14.83 -20.91
C VAL A 82 3.90 -13.80 -22.02
N GLU A 83 3.65 -14.26 -23.25
CA GLU A 83 3.66 -13.43 -24.45
C GLU A 83 2.71 -12.23 -24.33
N PRO A 84 3.09 -11.05 -24.84
CA PRO A 84 2.24 -9.85 -24.78
C PRO A 84 0.86 -10.06 -25.39
N GLU A 85 0.77 -10.75 -26.52
CA GLU A 85 -0.49 -11.03 -27.21
C GLU A 85 -1.46 -11.85 -26.35
N VAL A 86 -0.94 -12.85 -25.62
CA VAL A 86 -1.74 -13.66 -24.69
C VAL A 86 -2.28 -12.79 -23.55
N LYS A 87 -1.47 -11.85 -23.04
CA LYS A 87 -1.94 -10.89 -22.01
C LYS A 87 -3.03 -9.98 -22.55
N GLU A 88 -2.90 -9.50 -23.79
CA GLU A 88 -3.92 -8.69 -24.45
C GLU A 88 -5.22 -9.46 -24.66
N MET A 89 -5.13 -10.71 -25.11
CA MET A 89 -6.30 -11.58 -25.23
C MET A 89 -7.02 -11.74 -23.88
N ILE A 90 -6.28 -11.99 -22.79
CA ILE A 90 -6.85 -12.08 -21.44
C ILE A 90 -7.48 -10.74 -21.04
N ARG A 91 -6.82 -9.60 -21.25
CA ARG A 91 -7.37 -8.28 -20.93
C ARG A 91 -8.71 -8.03 -21.61
N ARG A 92 -8.88 -8.45 -22.87
CA ARG A 92 -10.14 -8.35 -23.62
C ARG A 92 -11.25 -9.24 -23.07
N ASN A 93 -10.90 -10.35 -22.41
CA ASN A 93 -11.86 -11.30 -21.85
C ASN A 93 -12.21 -11.01 -20.38
N PHE A 94 -11.35 -10.30 -19.65
CA PHE A 94 -11.50 -9.97 -18.22
C PHE A 94 -11.85 -8.49 -18.00
N THR A 95 -12.68 -7.92 -18.88
CA THR A 95 -12.99 -6.48 -18.88
C THR A 95 -13.61 -6.02 -17.56
N ASN A 96 -14.53 -6.81 -16.99
CA ASN A 96 -15.20 -6.49 -15.73
C ASN A 96 -14.25 -6.51 -14.54
N GLU A 97 -13.32 -7.46 -14.50
CA GLU A 97 -12.32 -7.59 -13.46
C GLU A 97 -11.31 -6.44 -13.52
N TYR A 98 -10.87 -6.07 -14.73
CA TYR A 98 -10.02 -4.90 -14.93
C TYR A 98 -10.73 -3.61 -14.55
N GLU A 99 -11.98 -3.45 -14.97
CA GLU A 99 -12.79 -2.28 -14.61
C GLU A 99 -12.96 -2.17 -13.09
N PHE A 100 -13.27 -3.28 -12.42
CA PHE A 100 -13.40 -3.34 -10.97
C PHE A 100 -12.07 -3.06 -10.25
N TYR A 101 -10.96 -3.61 -10.76
CA TYR A 101 -9.62 -3.33 -10.24
C TYR A 101 -9.30 -1.83 -10.32
N TYR A 102 -9.49 -1.21 -11.48
CA TYR A 102 -9.23 0.21 -11.67
C TYR A 102 -10.18 1.10 -10.85
N PHE A 103 -11.43 0.69 -10.69
CA PHE A 103 -12.36 1.36 -9.79
C PHE A 103 -11.84 1.38 -8.36
N CYS A 104 -11.45 0.23 -7.81
CA CYS A 104 -10.85 0.13 -6.47
C CYS A 104 -9.56 0.95 -6.36
N LYS A 105 -8.70 0.88 -7.38
CA LYS A 105 -7.45 1.65 -7.45
C LYS A 105 -7.73 3.15 -7.41
N GLN A 106 -8.59 3.67 -8.28
CA GLN A 106 -8.97 5.09 -8.26
C GLN A 106 -9.54 5.53 -6.92
N ARG A 107 -10.41 4.72 -6.31
CA ARG A 107 -10.96 5.01 -4.98
C ARG A 107 -9.85 5.11 -3.93
N LEU A 108 -8.88 4.19 -3.94
CA LEU A 108 -7.72 4.23 -3.04
C LEU A 108 -6.88 5.50 -3.24
N TYR A 109 -6.57 5.89 -4.48
CA TYR A 109 -5.81 7.12 -4.75
C TYR A 109 -6.57 8.37 -4.31
N LYS A 110 -7.89 8.43 -4.52
CA LYS A 110 -8.71 9.54 -4.03
C LYS A 110 -8.61 9.68 -2.51
N GLN A 111 -8.68 8.55 -1.78
CA GLN A 111 -8.49 8.57 -0.32
C GLN A 111 -7.09 9.05 0.07
N TYR A 112 -6.05 8.57 -0.62
CA TYR A 112 -4.68 9.01 -0.38
C TYR A 112 -4.48 10.50 -0.64
N LEU A 113 -4.98 11.01 -1.76
CA LEU A 113 -4.90 12.44 -2.09
C LEU A 113 -5.65 13.29 -1.07
N ALA A 114 -6.83 12.85 -0.62
CA ALA A 114 -7.59 13.55 0.41
C ALA A 114 -6.82 13.68 1.74
N LEU A 115 -6.01 12.67 2.10
CA LEU A 115 -5.16 12.71 3.29
C LEU A 115 -3.98 13.69 3.15
N ASN A 116 -3.45 13.84 1.94
CA ASN A 116 -2.29 14.71 1.65
C ASN A 116 -2.69 16.08 1.09
N LEU A 117 -3.99 16.40 1.03
CA LEU A 117 -4.51 17.57 0.32
C LEU A 117 -3.83 18.87 0.75
N LYS A 118 -3.68 19.07 2.07
CA LYS A 118 -3.02 20.25 2.64
C LYS A 118 -1.54 20.36 2.23
N GLU A 119 -0.84 19.24 2.18
CA GLU A 119 0.57 19.22 1.77
C GLU A 119 0.70 19.52 0.27
N LEU A 120 -0.20 18.96 -0.55
CA LEU A 120 -0.23 19.21 -1.99
C LEU A 120 -0.57 20.67 -2.34
N GLU A 121 -1.49 21.30 -1.60
CA GLU A 121 -1.81 22.73 -1.73
C GLU A 121 -0.60 23.61 -1.35
N VAL A 122 0.07 23.29 -0.24
CA VAL A 122 1.28 24.02 0.21
C VAL A 122 2.41 23.92 -0.81
N HIS A 123 2.54 22.80 -1.51
CA HIS A 123 3.55 22.61 -2.55
C HIS A 123 3.14 23.12 -3.95
N GLY A 124 1.95 23.72 -4.09
CA GLY A 124 1.47 24.24 -5.37
C GLY A 124 1.24 23.16 -6.44
N LEU A 125 0.98 21.92 -6.01
CA LEU A 125 0.73 20.77 -6.91
C LEU A 125 -0.75 20.61 -7.26
N LEU A 126 -1.61 21.42 -6.65
CA LEU A 126 -3.03 21.55 -6.97
C LEU A 126 -3.29 23.03 -7.24
N ASN A 127 -3.75 23.33 -8.47
CA ASN A 127 -4.13 24.66 -8.92
C ASN A 127 -5.62 24.90 -8.71
#